data_AF-A0A4R0I7Z1-F1
#
_entry.id   AF-A0A4R0I7Z1-F1
#
_cell.length_a   1.000
_cell.length_b   1.000
_cell.length_c   1.000
_cell.angle_alpha   90.00
_cell.angle_beta   90.00
_cell.angle_gamma   90.00
#
_symmetry.space_group_name_H-M   'P 1'
#
loop_
_entity.id
_entity.type
_entity.pdbx_description
1 polymer ?
#
loop_
_entity_poly.entity_id
_entity_poly.type
_entity_poly.pdbx_seq_one_letter_code
_entity_poly.pdbx_strand_id
1 'polypeptide(L)'
;MDWDELNGKLRGVVLEVAHLLLPAEVQDIWEYIDYDEPGLAFETLCTQLHEHDSVVSADTVGRLREVGSAMDLEPRQWQILRVSN
;
A
#
# COMPACT_ATOMS: atom_id res chain seq x y z
N MET A 1 9.16 9.72 -10.89
CA MET A 1 7.76 9.72 -10.47
C MET A 1 7.51 11.07 -9.82
N ASP A 2 6.54 11.83 -10.33
CA ASP A 2 6.08 13.01 -9.61
C ASP A 2 5.06 12.60 -8.52
N TRP A 3 4.67 13.55 -7.68
CA TRP A 3 3.78 13.28 -6.55
C TRP A 3 2.37 12.83 -6.97
N ASP A 4 1.86 13.34 -8.09
CA ASP A 4 0.54 12.97 -8.60
C ASP A 4 0.54 11.53 -9.14
N GLU A 5 1.58 11.15 -9.88
CA GLU A 5 1.77 9.78 -10.37
C GLU A 5 1.91 8.79 -9.19
N LEU A 6 2.66 9.17 -8.16
CA LEU A 6 2.88 8.35 -6.96
C LEU A 6 1.58 8.11 -6.21
N ASN A 7 0.85 9.19 -5.93
CA ASN A 7 -0.44 9.14 -5.27
C ASN A 7 -1.46 8.33 -6.09
N GLY A 8 -1.48 8.51 -7.42
CA GLY A 8 -2.34 7.73 -8.31
C GLY A 8 -2.06 6.23 -8.22
N LYS A 9 -0.79 5.83 -8.22
CA LYS A 9 -0.39 4.42 -8.08
C LYS A 9 -0.77 3.85 -6.71
N LEU A 10 -0.50 4.58 -5.62
CA LEU A 10 -0.86 4.14 -4.28
C LEU A 10 -2.37 3.94 -4.14
N ARG A 11 -3.17 4.92 -4.57
CA ARG A 11 -4.64 4.83 -4.59
C ARG A 11 -5.13 3.63 -5.40
N GLY A 12 -4.50 3.36 -6.55
CA GLY A 12 -4.80 2.19 -7.38
C GLY A 12 -4.57 0.87 -6.65
N VAL A 13 -3.47 0.76 -5.89
CA VAL A 13 -3.20 -0.43 -5.07
C VAL A 13 -4.23 -0.55 -3.93
N VAL A 14 -4.57 0.54 -3.24
CA VAL A 14 -5.58 0.53 -2.17
C VAL A 14 -6.92 0.01 -2.68
N LEU A 15 -7.39 0.49 -3.83
CA LEU A 15 -8.64 0.03 -4.44
C LEU A 15 -8.65 -1.46 -4.75
N GLU A 16 -7.52 -1.99 -5.22
CA GLU A 16 -7.40 -3.41 -5.55
C GLU A 16 -7.48 -4.31 -4.32
N VAL A 17 -6.79 -3.93 -3.24
CA VAL A 17 -6.66 -4.76 -2.04
C VAL A 17 -7.67 -4.42 -0.94
N ALA A 18 -8.51 -3.39 -1.12
CA ALA A 18 -9.50 -2.96 -0.13
C ALA A 18 -10.42 -4.08 0.35
N HIS A 19 -10.71 -5.06 -0.50
CA HIS A 19 -11.55 -6.21 -0.16
C HIS A 19 -10.89 -7.20 0.82
N LEU A 20 -9.59 -7.06 1.08
CA LEU A 20 -8.81 -7.86 2.03
C LEU A 20 -8.73 -7.20 3.42
N LEU A 21 -9.25 -5.98 3.56
CA LEU A 21 -9.12 -5.14 4.76
C LEU A 21 -10.49 -4.82 5.35
N LEU A 22 -10.50 -4.36 6.61
CA LEU A 22 -11.71 -3.81 7.22
C LEU A 22 -12.03 -2.43 6.64
N PRO A 23 -13.32 -2.06 6.53
CA PRO A 23 -13.70 -0.74 6.01
C PRO A 23 -13.07 0.45 6.73
N ALA A 24 -12.86 0.33 8.05
CA ALA A 24 -12.22 1.37 8.86
C ALA A 24 -10.72 1.52 8.51
N GLU A 25 -10.00 0.42 8.31
CA GLU A 25 -8.58 0.46 7.91
C GLU A 25 -8.42 1.09 6.52
N VAL A 26 -9.31 0.75 5.59
CA VAL A 26 -9.34 1.37 4.27
C VAL A 26 -9.59 2.87 4.39
N GLN A 27 -10.50 3.29 5.26
CA GLN A 27 -10.77 4.70 5.51
C GLN A 27 -9.54 5.42 6.07
N ASP A 28 -8.85 4.86 7.06
CA ASP A 28 -7.64 5.46 7.65
C ASP A 28 -6.55 5.67 6.58
N ILE A 29 -6.37 4.68 5.69
CA ILE A 29 -5.43 4.78 4.58
C ILE A 29 -5.81 5.92 3.62
N TRP A 30 -7.09 6.06 3.27
CA TRP A 30 -7.55 7.17 2.43
C TRP A 30 -7.33 8.53 3.08
N GLU A 31 -7.60 8.66 4.38
CA GLU A 31 -7.36 9.89 5.13
C GLU A 31 -5.89 10.30 5.05
N TYR A 32 -4.94 9.37 5.24
CA TYR A 32 -3.51 9.68 5.10
C TYR A 32 -3.13 10.16 3.70
N ILE A 33 -3.68 9.57 2.63
CA ILE A 33 -3.40 10.04 1.27
C ILE A 33 -3.99 11.44 1.05
N ASP A 34 -5.17 11.72 1.60
CA ASP A 34 -5.85 13.02 1.44
C ASP A 34 -5.23 14.14 2.29
N TYR A 35 -4.55 13.80 3.38
CA TYR A 35 -3.76 14.72 4.20
C TYR A 35 -2.30 14.88 3.77
N ASP A 36 -1.95 14.44 2.56
CA ASP A 36 -0.59 14.54 1.99
C ASP A 36 0.47 13.75 2.79
N GLU A 37 0.06 12.65 3.41
CA GLU A 37 0.91 11.71 4.16
C GLU A 37 1.00 10.32 3.47
N PRO A 38 1.42 10.23 2.19
CA PRO A 38 1.39 8.96 1.44
C PRO A 38 2.34 7.89 1.99
N GLY A 39 3.41 8.28 2.68
CA GLY A 39 4.30 7.33 3.36
C GLY A 39 3.59 6.59 4.50
N LEU A 40 2.78 7.31 5.28
CA LEU A 40 1.99 6.73 6.37
C LEU A 40 0.82 5.90 5.84
N ALA A 41 0.19 6.35 4.75
CA ALA A 41 -0.79 5.55 4.02
C ALA A 41 -0.20 4.20 3.56
N PHE A 42 1.01 4.24 2.98
CA PHE A 42 1.71 3.05 2.50
C PHE A 42 2.08 2.08 3.64
N GLU A 43 2.64 2.61 4.73
CA GLU A 43 3.02 1.81 5.90
C GLU A 43 1.79 1.16 6.54
N THR A 44 0.72 1.93 6.72
CA THR A 44 -0.55 1.43 7.24
C THR A 44 -1.10 0.33 6.34
N LEU A 45 -1.16 0.55 5.03
CA LEU A 45 -1.62 -0.46 4.06
C LEU A 45 -0.84 -1.78 4.17
N CYS A 46 0.49 -1.72 4.17
CA CYS A 46 1.30 -2.94 4.23
C CYS A 46 1.18 -3.65 5.59
N THR A 47 1.10 -2.89 6.67
CA THR A 47 0.90 -3.42 8.03
C THR A 47 -0.44 -4.15 8.12
N GLN A 48 -1.53 -3.53 7.69
CA GLN A 48 -2.85 -4.14 7.74
C GLN A 48 -2.94 -5.41 6.88
N LEU A 49 -2.39 -5.40 5.66
CA LEU A 49 -2.31 -6.60 4.82
C LEU A 49 -1.53 -7.73 5.49
N HIS A 50 -0.44 -7.41 6.19
CA HIS A 50 0.35 -8.38 6.94
C HIS A 50 -0.42 -8.93 8.17
N GLU A 51 -1.05 -8.06 8.96
CA GLU A 51 -1.82 -8.44 10.15
C GLU A 51 -3.04 -9.32 9.83
N HIS A 52 -3.67 -9.09 8.69
CA HIS A 52 -4.77 -9.93 8.18
C HIS A 52 -4.30 -11.23 7.50
N ASP A 53 -3.00 -11.54 7.50
CA ASP A 53 -2.42 -12.69 6.79
C ASP A 53 -2.80 -12.72 5.30
N SER A 54 -3.06 -11.55 4.72
CA SER A 54 -3.60 -11.39 3.37
C SER A 54 -2.59 -11.83 2.33
N VAL A 55 -3.08 -12.57 1.33
CA VAL A 55 -2.27 -12.98 0.18
C VAL A 55 -2.57 -12.03 -0.98
N VAL A 56 -1.56 -11.27 -1.40
CA VAL A 56 -1.64 -10.33 -2.52
C VAL A 56 -0.93 -10.88 -3.75
N SER A 57 -1.26 -10.35 -4.93
CA SER A 57 -0.61 -10.80 -6.17
C SER A 57 0.84 -10.30 -6.27
N ALA A 58 1.67 -11.02 -7.03
CA ALA A 58 3.03 -10.57 -7.33
C ALA A 58 3.06 -9.20 -8.04
N ASP A 59 2.03 -8.89 -8.84
CA ASP A 59 1.89 -7.60 -9.50
C ASP A 59 1.59 -6.47 -8.50
N THR A 60 0.71 -6.73 -7.52
CA THR A 60 0.43 -5.81 -6.41
C THR A 60 1.71 -5.47 -5.65
N VAL A 61 2.53 -6.47 -5.33
CA VAL A 61 3.82 -6.27 -4.65
C VAL A 61 4.83 -5.53 -5.53
N GLY A 62 4.80 -5.76 -6.85
CA GLY A 62 5.59 -5.00 -7.80
C GLY A 62 5.27 -3.50 -7.76
N ARG A 63 3.98 -3.16 -7.76
CA ARG A 63 3.51 -1.77 -7.63
C ARG A 63 3.83 -1.15 -6.27
N LEU A 64 3.65 -1.90 -5.18
CA LEU A 64 4.05 -1.45 -3.85
C LEU A 64 5.55 -1.19 -3.75
N ARG A 65 6.38 -2.05 -4.34
CA ARG A 65 7.84 -1.84 -4.41
C ARG A 65 8.16 -0.56 -5.16
N GLU A 66 7.52 -0.30 -6.29
CA GLU A 66 7.76 0.90 -7.09
C GLU A 66 7.42 2.17 -6.31
N VAL A 67 6.23 2.20 -5.69
CA VAL A 67 5.74 3.31 -4.87
C VAL A 67 6.63 3.52 -3.65
N GLY A 68 6.91 2.47 -2.88
CA GLY A 68 7.75 2.54 -1.69
C GLY A 68 9.19 2.99 -2.00
N SER A 69 9.77 2.49 -3.09
CA SER A 69 11.11 2.91 -3.51
C SER A 69 11.15 4.37 -3.96
N ALA A 70 10.07 4.88 -4.60
CA ALA A 70 9.99 6.28 -4.98
C ALA A 70 9.88 7.23 -3.78
N MET A 71 9.38 6.74 -2.64
CA MET A 71 9.32 7.46 -1.36
C MET A 71 10.56 7.26 -0.47
N ASP A 72 11.60 6.56 -0.95
CA ASP A 72 12.78 6.17 -0.15
C ASP A 72 12.43 5.36 1.11
N LEU A 73 11.38 4.54 1.02
CA LEU A 73 10.93 3.67 2.12
C LEU A 73 11.72 2.36 2.16
N GLU A 74 11.85 1.81 3.37
CA GLU A 74 12.61 0.57 3.56
C GLU A 74 11.92 -0.64 2.91
N PRO A 75 12.64 -1.49 2.15
CA PRO A 75 12.05 -2.66 1.49
C PRO A 75 11.31 -3.63 2.40
N ARG A 76 11.69 -3.67 3.68
CA ARG A 76 11.02 -4.51 4.68
C ARG A 76 9.52 -4.24 4.76
N GLN A 77 9.05 -3.02 4.46
CA GLN A 77 7.64 -2.66 4.58
C GLN A 77 6.74 -3.45 3.63
N TRP A 78 7.16 -3.74 2.39
CA TRP A 78 6.38 -4.57 1.46
C TRP A 78 6.88 -6.00 1.31
N GLN A 79 8.12 -6.30 1.76
CA GLN A 79 8.66 -7.66 1.72
C GLN A 79 8.06 -8.59 2.79
N ILE A 80 7.39 -8.05 3.80
CA ILE A 80 6.63 -8.82 4.80
C ILE A 80 5.33 -9.42 4.26
N LEU A 81 4.89 -8.99 3.07
CA LEU A 81 3.62 -9.42 2.49
C LEU A 81 3.69 -10.84 1.92
N ARG A 82 2.60 -11.57 2.07
CA ARG A 82 2.44 -12.91 1.48
C ARG A 82 2.01 -12.77 0.03
N VAL A 83 2.67 -13.50 -0.86
CA VAL A 83 2.50 -13.36 -2.30
C VAL A 83 1.93 -14.64 -2.90
N SER A 84 0.89 -14.53 -3.73
CA SER A 84 0.43 -15.63 -4.57
C SER A 84 1.33 -15.78 -5.82
N ASN A 85 1.66 -17.03 -6.14
CA ASN A 85 2.38 -17.39 -7.36
C ASN A 85 1.46 -17.41 -8.59
#